data_AF-A0A3D2P8X1-F1
#
_entry.id   AF-A0A3D2P8X1-F1
#
_cell.length_a   1.000
_cell.length_b   1.000
_cell.length_c   1.000
_cell.angle_alpha   90.00
_cell.angle_beta   90.00
_cell.angle_gamma   90.00
#
_symmetry.space_group_name_H-M   'P 1'
#
loop_
_entity.id
_entity.type
_entity.pdbx_description
1 polymer ?
#
loop_
_entity_poly.entity_id
_entity_poly.type
_entity_poly.pdbx_seq_one_letter_code
_entity_poly.pdbx_strand_id
1 'polypeptide(L)'
;TNYQLPILADYSVENIVNGISGANKKDYHLMNINLGRDYQPESIIDLRKVKSGDFCPKCSKVLAFSRGIEVGHTFKLGTKYSQAMKATFLDAQGKEQYFIMGCYGIGVSRIVAAAIEQSNDENGIIWPVNIAPYQLVVILVNSKEEKVRQISEKIYSELQKAGYEVLLDDRDERPGVKFKDTDLIGIPVRVVVSEKNLLQGKVEVKKRNESEFTLIPIDSLVSEIKNFLT
;
A
#
# COMPACT_ATOMS: atom_id res chain seq x y z
N THR A 1 10.40 49.13 -18.28
CA THR A 1 8.95 48.90 -18.38
C THR A 1 8.43 48.73 -16.97
N ASN A 2 7.58 49.64 -16.48
CA ASN A 2 6.98 49.55 -15.13
C ASN A 2 5.86 48.51 -15.16
N TYR A 3 6.21 47.24 -14.96
CA TYR A 3 5.20 46.21 -14.72
C TYR A 3 4.72 46.31 -13.28
N GLN A 4 3.41 46.48 -13.08
CA GLN A 4 2.80 46.22 -11.77
C GLN A 4 2.67 44.70 -11.64
N LEU A 5 3.44 44.12 -10.73
CA LEU A 5 3.41 42.70 -10.42
C LEU A 5 2.58 42.49 -9.14
N PRO A 6 1.64 41.52 -9.12
CA PRO A 6 0.92 41.18 -7.91
C PRO A 6 1.89 40.58 -6.89
N ILE A 7 1.79 41.02 -5.64
CA ILE A 7 2.58 40.50 -4.53
C ILE A 7 1.63 39.74 -3.61
N LEU A 8 1.86 38.45 -3.42
CA LEU A 8 1.16 37.62 -2.44
C LEU A 8 2.14 37.28 -1.32
N ALA A 9 1.69 37.35 -0.07
CA ALA A 9 2.50 37.04 1.09
C ALA A 9 1.94 35.85 1.87
N ASP A 10 2.83 35.05 2.46
CA ASP A 10 2.46 34.00 3.40
C ASP A 10 2.08 34.60 4.77
N TYR A 11 1.19 33.97 5.53
CA TYR A 11 0.88 34.39 6.91
C TYR A 11 2.13 34.53 7.80
N SER A 12 3.18 33.72 7.57
CA SER A 12 4.43 33.81 8.33
C SER A 12 5.19 35.12 8.12
N VAL A 13 4.94 35.83 7.03
CA VAL A 13 5.61 37.10 6.69
C VAL A 13 4.99 38.28 7.45
N GLU A 14 3.72 38.16 7.86
CA GLU A 14 2.98 39.23 8.54
C GLU A 14 3.66 39.71 9.82
N ASN A 15 4.30 38.79 10.54
CA ASN A 15 4.97 39.07 11.82
C ASN A 15 6.46 39.43 11.68
N ILE A 16 6.98 39.55 10.45
CA ILE A 16 8.37 39.93 10.22
C ILE A 16 8.50 41.44 10.42
N VAL A 17 9.31 41.81 11.41
CA VAL A 17 9.69 43.20 11.69
C VAL A 17 11.14 43.42 11.26
N ASN A 18 11.40 44.53 10.57
CA ASN A 18 12.72 44.88 10.06
C ASN A 18 13.37 43.78 9.22
N GLY A 19 12.58 43.17 8.32
CA GLY A 19 13.01 42.11 7.43
C GLY A 19 14.07 42.52 6.42
N ILE A 20 14.61 41.52 5.73
CA ILE A 20 15.62 41.68 4.68
C ILE A 20 15.06 41.08 3.40
N SER A 21 15.21 41.80 2.29
CA SER A 21 14.85 41.32 0.95
C SER A 21 15.89 41.76 -0.08
N GLY A 22 15.85 41.17 -1.27
CA GLY A 22 16.62 41.66 -2.40
C GLY A 22 16.18 43.07 -2.79
N ALA A 23 17.12 43.93 -3.21
CA ALA A 23 16.81 45.32 -3.57
C ALA A 23 16.31 45.48 -5.02
N ASN A 24 15.96 44.39 -5.70
CA ASN A 24 15.71 44.35 -7.15
C ASN A 24 16.87 44.95 -7.99
N LYS A 25 18.09 44.91 -7.44
CA LYS A 25 19.33 45.34 -8.08
C LYS A 25 20.40 44.30 -7.78
N LYS A 26 21.14 43.89 -8.82
CA LYS A 26 22.20 42.88 -8.72
C LYS A 26 23.17 43.23 -7.58
N ASP A 27 23.40 42.28 -6.68
CA ASP A 27 24.32 42.37 -5.54
C ASP A 27 23.93 43.40 -4.44
N TYR A 28 22.65 43.79 -4.36
CA TYR A 28 22.13 44.65 -3.29
C TYR A 28 20.95 44.03 -2.55
N HIS A 29 20.88 44.33 -1.24
CA HIS A 29 19.77 43.99 -0.36
C HIS A 29 19.22 45.24 0.33
N LEU A 30 17.95 45.19 0.67
CA LEU A 30 17.30 46.14 1.55
C LEU A 30 17.20 45.53 2.94
N MET A 31 17.48 46.32 3.97
CA MET A 31 17.35 45.95 5.38
C MET A 31 16.27 46.80 6.04
N ASN A 32 15.76 46.33 7.17
CA ASN A 32 14.74 47.00 7.96
C ASN A 32 13.41 47.17 7.20
N ILE A 33 13.07 46.24 6.29
CA ILE A 33 11.80 46.24 5.55
C ILE A 33 10.63 45.88 6.48
N ASN A 34 9.53 46.61 6.39
CA ASN A 34 8.32 46.38 7.17
C ASN A 34 7.09 46.37 6.26
N LEU A 35 6.20 45.40 6.52
CA LEU A 35 4.89 45.30 5.89
C LEU A 35 4.06 46.57 6.14
N GLY A 36 3.37 47.06 5.11
CA GLY A 36 2.55 48.28 5.17
C GLY A 36 3.34 49.58 5.04
N ARG A 37 4.62 49.62 5.44
CA ARG A 37 5.50 50.78 5.25
C ARG A 37 6.24 50.73 3.92
N ASP A 38 6.91 49.62 3.62
CA ASP A 38 7.81 49.51 2.47
C ASP A 38 7.22 48.66 1.33
N TYR A 39 6.28 47.78 1.63
CA TYR A 39 5.55 46.99 0.65
C TYR A 39 4.17 46.63 1.17
N GLN A 40 3.22 46.42 0.25
CA GLN A 40 1.85 46.04 0.58
C GLN A 40 1.42 44.91 -0.38
N PRO A 41 1.30 43.66 0.11
CA PRO A 41 0.81 42.56 -0.69
C PRO A 41 -0.67 42.76 -1.03
N GLU A 42 -1.08 42.28 -2.19
CA GLU A 42 -2.47 42.25 -2.62
C GLU A 42 -3.30 41.32 -1.74
N SER A 43 -2.70 40.22 -1.26
CA SER A 43 -3.31 39.33 -0.28
C SER A 43 -2.27 38.63 0.59
N ILE A 44 -2.67 38.31 1.81
CA ILE A 44 -1.93 37.44 2.73
C ILE A 44 -2.70 36.11 2.82
N ILE A 45 -2.08 35.02 2.38
CA ILE A 45 -2.70 33.70 2.23
C ILE A 45 -1.73 32.58 2.64
N ASP A 46 -2.22 31.35 2.81
CA ASP A 46 -1.37 30.19 3.14
C ASP A 46 -0.58 29.72 1.90
N LEU A 47 0.73 29.93 1.91
CA LEU A 47 1.63 29.65 0.77
C LEU A 47 2.75 28.67 1.12
N ARG A 48 3.20 28.65 2.38
CA ARG A 48 4.34 27.83 2.78
C ARG A 48 3.94 26.37 2.97
N LYS A 49 4.91 25.49 2.79
CA LYS A 49 4.76 24.10 3.24
C LYS A 49 4.93 24.05 4.77
N VAL A 50 4.16 23.17 5.39
CA VAL A 50 4.35 22.79 6.79
C VAL A 50 5.70 22.08 6.98
N LYS A 51 6.27 22.19 8.18
CA LYS A 51 7.50 21.51 8.62
C LYS A 51 7.29 20.79 9.94
N SER A 52 8.22 19.90 10.28
CA SER A 52 8.25 19.28 11.61
C SER A 52 8.28 20.35 12.70
N GLY A 53 7.46 20.19 13.73
CA GLY A 53 7.28 21.17 14.80
C GLY A 53 6.16 22.18 14.57
N ASP A 54 5.60 22.31 13.36
CA ASP A 54 4.40 23.13 13.14
C ASP A 54 3.18 22.53 13.85
N PHE A 55 2.23 23.38 14.21
CA PHE A 55 1.00 22.97 14.89
C PHE A 55 -0.13 22.70 13.90
N CYS A 56 -0.95 21.69 14.20
CA CYS A 56 -2.16 21.38 13.46
C CYS A 56 -3.17 22.54 13.60
N PRO A 57 -3.72 23.07 12.50
CA PRO A 57 -4.66 24.19 12.54
C PRO A 57 -6.03 23.83 13.16
N LYS A 58 -6.31 22.54 13.43
CA LYS A 58 -7.58 22.08 14.01
C LYS A 58 -7.49 21.76 15.50
N CYS A 59 -6.38 21.19 15.96
CA CYS A 59 -6.25 20.69 17.32
C CYS A 59 -4.99 21.17 18.06
N SER A 60 -4.17 22.02 17.42
CA SER A 60 -2.97 22.62 18.00
C SER A 60 -1.91 21.63 18.51
N LYS A 61 -2.00 20.35 18.13
CA LYS A 61 -0.93 19.37 18.36
C LYS A 61 0.16 19.50 17.30
N VAL A 62 1.38 19.11 17.65
CA VAL A 62 2.51 19.09 16.71
C VAL A 62 2.24 18.12 15.57
N LEU A 63 2.49 18.56 14.34
CA LEU A 63 2.37 17.74 13.13
C LEU A 63 3.44 16.65 13.10
N ALA A 64 3.01 15.40 12.95
CA ALA A 64 3.88 14.26 12.67
C ALA A 64 3.90 13.98 11.16
N PHE A 65 5.07 13.61 10.65
CA PHE A 65 5.27 13.27 9.24
C PHE A 65 5.49 11.77 9.09
N SER A 66 4.87 11.18 8.08
CA SER A 66 5.08 9.80 7.67
C SER A 66 5.13 9.74 6.15
N ARG A 67 5.79 8.71 5.63
CA ARG A 67 5.79 8.43 4.19
C ARG A 67 4.63 7.50 3.88
N GLY A 68 3.93 7.78 2.79
CA GLY A 68 2.80 6.98 2.33
C GLY A 68 2.80 6.88 0.82
N ILE A 69 2.27 5.76 0.32
CA ILE A 69 2.00 5.55 -1.10
C ILE A 69 0.50 5.80 -1.29
N GLU A 70 0.15 6.76 -2.15
CA GLU A 70 -1.25 7.01 -2.47
C GLU A 70 -1.80 5.86 -3.33
N VAL A 71 -2.61 4.99 -2.74
CA VAL A 71 -3.26 3.87 -3.46
C VAL A 71 -4.66 4.20 -3.97
N GLY A 72 -5.22 5.33 -3.55
CA GLY A 72 -6.52 5.80 -4.03
C GLY A 72 -6.80 7.24 -3.65
N HIS A 73 -7.75 7.84 -4.34
CA HIS A 73 -8.15 9.24 -4.18
C HIS A 73 -9.66 9.38 -4.40
N THR A 74 -10.28 10.27 -3.64
CA THR A 74 -11.68 10.65 -3.83
C THR A 74 -11.80 12.15 -4.02
N PHE A 75 -12.59 12.58 -5.00
CA PHE A 75 -12.78 14.00 -5.32
C PHE A 75 -14.25 14.36 -5.33
N LYS A 76 -14.58 15.53 -4.74
CA LYS A 76 -15.83 16.24 -5.01
C LYS A 76 -15.60 17.15 -6.20
N LEU A 77 -16.06 16.74 -7.38
CA LEU A 77 -15.86 17.47 -8.63
C LEU A 77 -16.84 18.64 -8.80
N GLY A 78 -17.96 18.61 -8.06
CA GLY A 78 -19.01 19.61 -8.19
C GLY A 78 -19.59 19.57 -9.61
N THR A 79 -19.77 20.74 -10.21
CA THR A 79 -20.37 20.88 -11.55
C THR A 79 -19.36 21.09 -12.67
N LYS A 80 -18.04 20.99 -12.37
CA LYS A 80 -16.96 21.32 -13.32
C LYS A 80 -17.15 20.65 -14.69
N TYR A 81 -17.43 19.34 -14.70
CA TYR A 81 -17.58 18.56 -15.93
C TYR A 81 -18.99 18.66 -16.51
N SER A 82 -20.02 18.60 -15.66
CA SER A 82 -21.40 18.68 -16.12
C SER A 82 -21.71 20.01 -16.80
N GLN A 83 -21.15 21.13 -16.33
CA GLN A 83 -21.25 22.42 -17.01
C GLN A 83 -20.55 22.41 -18.37
N ALA A 84 -19.30 21.95 -18.43
CA ALA A 84 -18.52 21.92 -19.66
C ALA A 84 -19.15 21.02 -20.74
N MET A 85 -19.79 19.92 -20.32
CA MET A 85 -20.39 18.92 -21.22
C MET A 85 -21.90 19.10 -21.42
N LYS A 86 -22.51 20.11 -20.79
CA LYS A 86 -23.97 20.33 -20.78
C LYS A 86 -24.77 19.10 -20.31
N ALA A 87 -24.28 18.41 -19.29
CA ALA A 87 -24.97 17.29 -18.68
C ALA A 87 -25.94 17.80 -17.59
N THR A 88 -27.24 17.77 -17.89
CA THR A 88 -28.29 18.34 -17.04
C THR A 88 -29.39 17.33 -16.68
N PHE A 89 -30.16 17.64 -15.64
CA PHE A 89 -31.39 16.95 -15.25
C PHE A 89 -32.44 17.96 -14.78
N LEU A 90 -33.71 17.58 -14.74
CA LEU A 90 -34.77 18.37 -14.11
C LEU A 90 -34.86 18.02 -12.62
N ASP A 91 -34.79 19.02 -11.76
CA ASP A 91 -35.04 18.85 -10.34
C ASP A 91 -36.53 18.62 -10.02
N ALA A 92 -36.86 18.46 -8.74
CA ALA A 92 -38.23 18.21 -8.27
C ALA A 92 -39.20 19.36 -8.59
N GLN A 93 -38.71 20.55 -8.93
CA GLN A 93 -39.51 21.71 -9.33
C GLN A 93 -39.58 21.86 -10.86
N GLY A 94 -39.01 20.90 -11.61
CA GLY A 94 -38.96 20.95 -13.07
C GLY A 94 -37.94 21.95 -13.61
N LYS A 95 -36.98 22.41 -12.79
CA LYS A 95 -35.92 23.33 -13.23
C LYS A 95 -34.68 22.55 -13.63
N GLU A 96 -34.07 22.97 -14.73
CA GLU A 96 -32.81 22.39 -15.20
C GLU A 96 -31.66 22.68 -14.22
N GLN A 97 -30.96 21.62 -13.82
CA GLN A 97 -29.76 21.65 -12.98
C GLN A 97 -28.63 20.84 -13.62
N TYR A 98 -27.39 21.23 -13.35
CA TYR A 98 -26.22 20.43 -13.69
C TYR A 98 -26.00 19.31 -12.66
N PHE A 99 -25.55 18.14 -13.10
CA PHE A 99 -25.19 17.07 -12.18
C PHE A 99 -24.04 17.50 -11.24
N ILE A 100 -24.20 17.27 -9.94
CA ILE A 100 -23.11 17.35 -8.97
C ILE A 100 -22.36 16.01 -9.02
N MET A 101 -21.06 16.07 -9.31
CA MET A 101 -20.25 14.89 -9.57
C MET A 101 -19.24 14.64 -8.44
N GLY A 102 -19.01 13.36 -8.18
CA GLY A 102 -17.86 12.86 -7.43
C GLY A 102 -17.11 11.84 -8.27
N CYS A 103 -15.82 11.64 -8.02
CA CYS A 103 -15.08 10.53 -8.59
C CYS A 103 -14.21 9.83 -7.53
N TYR A 104 -13.98 8.55 -7.76
CA TYR A 104 -13.31 7.64 -6.84
C TYR A 104 -12.36 6.78 -7.65
N GLY A 105 -11.07 6.87 -7.34
CA GLY A 105 -10.02 6.15 -8.04
C GLY A 105 -9.21 5.28 -7.08
N ILE A 106 -8.93 4.05 -7.49
CA ILE A 106 -8.03 3.12 -6.80
C ILE A 106 -7.01 2.62 -7.81
N GLY A 107 -5.73 2.73 -7.48
CA GLY A 107 -4.63 2.21 -8.29
C GLY A 107 -4.47 0.71 -8.06
N VAL A 108 -5.25 -0.13 -8.76
CA VAL A 108 -5.25 -1.59 -8.58
C VAL A 108 -3.84 -2.20 -8.69
N SER A 109 -3.11 -1.85 -9.75
CA SER A 109 -1.71 -2.32 -9.93
C SER A 109 -0.76 -1.74 -8.87
N ARG A 110 -1.02 -0.53 -8.38
CA ARG A 110 -0.24 0.12 -7.33
C ARG A 110 -0.43 -0.55 -5.98
N ILE A 111 -1.62 -1.08 -5.68
CA ILE A 111 -1.87 -1.83 -4.44
C ILE A 111 -0.93 -3.03 -4.32
N VAL A 112 -0.71 -3.75 -5.42
CA VAL A 112 0.19 -4.93 -5.44
C VAL A 112 1.60 -4.51 -5.02
N ALA A 113 2.16 -3.48 -5.65
CA ALA A 113 3.48 -2.97 -5.31
C ALA A 113 3.53 -2.39 -3.88
N ALA A 114 2.50 -1.66 -3.45
CA ALA A 114 2.42 -1.09 -2.11
C ALA A 114 2.34 -2.16 -1.01
N ALA A 115 1.64 -3.27 -1.26
CA ALA A 115 1.58 -4.40 -0.35
C ALA A 115 2.96 -5.06 -0.19
N ILE A 116 3.69 -5.26 -1.29
CA ILE A 116 5.07 -5.77 -1.25
C ILE A 116 5.99 -4.82 -0.48
N GLU A 117 5.96 -3.52 -0.78
CA GLU A 117 6.77 -2.50 -0.09
C GLU A 117 6.51 -2.47 1.42
N GLN A 118 5.27 -2.71 1.85
CA GLN A 118 4.91 -2.77 3.26
C GLN A 118 5.24 -4.11 3.92
N SER A 119 5.34 -5.21 3.16
CA SER A 119 5.47 -6.57 3.69
C SER A 119 6.38 -7.43 2.80
N ASN A 120 7.67 -7.36 3.10
CA ASN A 120 8.72 -8.17 2.49
C ASN A 120 9.85 -8.40 3.50
N ASP A 121 10.72 -9.36 3.19
CA ASP A 121 11.98 -9.57 3.87
C ASP A 121 13.11 -9.86 2.86
N GLU A 122 14.30 -10.19 3.37
CA GLU A 122 15.47 -10.54 2.55
C GLU A 122 15.27 -11.76 1.64
N ASN A 123 14.26 -12.59 1.93
CA ASN A 123 13.96 -13.82 1.20
C ASN A 123 12.84 -13.64 0.16
N GLY A 124 12.06 -12.55 0.23
CA GLY A 124 11.03 -12.25 -0.76
C GLY A 124 9.77 -11.61 -0.21
N ILE A 125 8.66 -11.85 -0.90
CA ILE A 125 7.37 -11.22 -0.62
C ILE A 125 6.70 -11.86 0.60
N ILE A 126 6.00 -11.06 1.40
CA ILE A 126 5.08 -11.54 2.45
C ILE A 126 3.68 -11.01 2.12
N TRP A 127 2.87 -11.82 1.44
CA TRP A 127 1.53 -11.42 1.05
C TRP A 127 0.56 -11.40 2.24
N PRO A 128 -0.34 -10.41 2.30
CA PRO A 128 -1.63 -10.60 2.97
C PRO A 128 -2.37 -11.77 2.30
N VAL A 129 -2.92 -12.69 3.11
CA VAL A 129 -3.51 -13.96 2.63
C VAL A 129 -4.55 -13.77 1.54
N ASN A 130 -5.33 -12.69 1.61
CA ASN A 130 -6.43 -12.39 0.70
C ASN A 130 -6.00 -11.87 -0.69
N ILE A 131 -4.73 -11.55 -0.90
CA ILE A 131 -4.20 -11.09 -2.20
C ILE A 131 -2.99 -11.92 -2.65
N ALA A 132 -2.66 -12.98 -1.92
CA ALA A 132 -1.62 -13.91 -2.32
C ALA A 132 -2.05 -14.67 -3.60
N PRO A 133 -1.12 -15.04 -4.50
CA PRO A 133 -1.46 -15.78 -5.71
C PRO A 133 -1.99 -17.20 -5.42
N TYR A 134 -1.55 -17.77 -4.31
CA TYR A 134 -2.06 -19.00 -3.69
C TYR A 134 -1.96 -18.81 -2.18
N GLN A 135 -2.85 -19.46 -1.44
CA GLN A 135 -2.83 -19.44 0.02
C GLN A 135 -1.83 -20.46 0.58
N LEU A 136 -1.77 -21.63 -0.08
CA LEU A 136 -1.00 -22.79 0.35
C LEU A 136 -0.08 -23.27 -0.78
N VAL A 137 1.08 -23.84 -0.42
CA VAL A 137 1.87 -24.66 -1.34
C VAL A 137 2.21 -26.00 -0.71
N VAL A 138 2.01 -27.08 -1.45
CA VAL A 138 2.43 -28.43 -1.08
C VAL A 138 3.75 -28.73 -1.77
N ILE A 139 4.81 -28.98 -0.99
CA ILE A 139 6.16 -29.21 -1.48
C ILE A 139 6.55 -30.67 -1.26
N LEU A 140 6.86 -31.36 -2.35
CA LEU A 140 7.41 -32.71 -2.33
C LEU A 140 8.93 -32.65 -2.22
N VAL A 141 9.49 -33.18 -1.13
CA VAL A 141 10.95 -33.19 -0.91
C VAL A 141 11.65 -34.12 -1.90
N ASN A 142 11.08 -35.29 -2.16
CA ASN A 142 11.60 -36.25 -3.14
C ASN A 142 10.49 -36.64 -4.13
N SER A 143 10.54 -36.06 -5.33
CA SER A 143 9.58 -36.31 -6.42
C SER A 143 9.64 -37.73 -6.98
N LYS A 144 10.76 -38.45 -6.76
CA LYS A 144 10.97 -39.82 -7.27
C LYS A 144 10.42 -40.89 -6.35
N GLU A 145 10.13 -40.54 -5.11
CA GLU A 145 9.54 -41.46 -4.14
C GLU A 145 8.02 -41.52 -4.35
N GLU A 146 7.53 -42.68 -4.81
CA GLU A 146 6.14 -42.89 -5.17
C GLU A 146 5.19 -42.57 -4.02
N LYS A 147 5.56 -42.96 -2.80
CA LYS A 147 4.74 -42.70 -1.60
C LYS A 147 4.63 -41.20 -1.30
N VAL A 148 5.71 -40.44 -1.48
CA VAL A 148 5.70 -38.98 -1.29
C VAL A 148 4.79 -38.34 -2.33
N ARG A 149 4.88 -38.77 -3.60
CA ARG A 149 4.02 -38.25 -4.68
C ARG A 149 2.55 -38.47 -4.39
N GLN A 150 2.15 -39.72 -4.14
CA GLN A 150 0.74 -40.07 -3.91
C GLN A 150 0.13 -39.32 -2.71
N ILE A 151 0.87 -39.22 -1.60
CA ILE A 151 0.37 -38.51 -0.42
C ILE A 151 0.28 -37.00 -0.66
N SER A 152 1.23 -36.42 -1.39
CA SER A 152 1.22 -34.99 -1.70
C SER A 152 0.09 -34.60 -2.65
N GLU A 153 -0.17 -35.42 -3.68
CA GLU A 153 -1.32 -35.26 -4.58
C GLU A 153 -2.64 -35.40 -3.84
N LYS A 154 -2.72 -36.35 -2.88
CA LYS A 154 -3.90 -36.52 -2.01
C LYS A 154 -4.14 -35.27 -1.16
N ILE A 155 -3.10 -34.79 -0.46
CA ILE A 155 -3.19 -33.57 0.38
C ILE A 155 -3.61 -32.36 -0.46
N TYR A 156 -2.98 -32.18 -1.62
CA TYR A 156 -3.33 -31.12 -2.57
C TYR A 156 -4.81 -31.19 -2.95
N SER A 157 -5.30 -32.36 -3.35
CA SER A 157 -6.71 -32.55 -3.72
C SER A 157 -7.67 -32.28 -2.55
N GLU A 158 -7.33 -32.73 -1.34
CA GLU A 158 -8.16 -32.54 -0.14
C GLU A 158 -8.25 -31.07 0.28
N LEU A 159 -7.13 -30.34 0.23
CA LEU A 159 -7.10 -28.90 0.51
C LEU A 159 -7.87 -28.10 -0.55
N GLN A 160 -7.74 -28.45 -1.83
CA GLN A 160 -8.54 -27.83 -2.89
C GLN A 160 -10.03 -28.10 -2.73
N LYS A 161 -10.43 -29.33 -2.38
CA LYS A 161 -11.83 -29.69 -2.09
C LYS A 161 -12.38 -28.93 -0.89
N ALA A 162 -11.52 -28.55 0.06
CA ALA A 162 -11.87 -27.69 1.18
C ALA A 162 -11.97 -26.20 0.83
N GLY A 163 -11.68 -25.82 -0.42
CA GLY A 163 -11.85 -24.46 -0.93
C GLY A 163 -10.61 -23.57 -0.86
N TYR A 164 -9.43 -24.13 -0.55
CA TYR A 164 -8.18 -23.38 -0.53
C TYR A 164 -7.57 -23.25 -1.93
N GLU A 165 -6.90 -22.13 -2.18
CA GLU A 165 -6.04 -21.95 -3.35
C GLU A 165 -4.66 -22.55 -3.06
N VAL A 166 -4.37 -23.68 -3.71
CA VAL A 166 -3.18 -24.49 -3.42
C VAL A 166 -2.31 -24.61 -4.67
N LEU A 167 -1.01 -24.40 -4.50
CA LEU A 167 0.02 -24.75 -5.48
C LEU A 167 0.65 -26.09 -5.11
N LEU A 168 0.94 -26.94 -6.10
CA LEU A 168 1.73 -28.15 -5.92
C LEU A 168 3.11 -27.95 -6.55
N ASP A 169 4.20 -28.09 -5.77
CA ASP A 169 5.57 -28.06 -6.29
C ASP A 169 6.10 -29.50 -6.52
N ASP A 170 5.69 -30.07 -7.65
CA ASP A 170 6.02 -31.42 -8.14
C ASP A 170 7.28 -31.49 -9.00
N ARG A 171 8.02 -30.38 -9.14
CA ARG A 171 9.23 -30.30 -9.95
C ARG A 171 10.30 -31.31 -9.48
N ASP A 172 11.08 -31.86 -10.41
CA ASP A 172 12.27 -32.67 -10.09
C ASP A 172 13.46 -31.75 -9.75
N GLU A 173 13.33 -31.02 -8.64
CA GLU A 173 14.32 -30.05 -8.15
C GLU A 173 14.70 -30.31 -6.69
N ARG A 174 15.88 -29.82 -6.31
CA ARG A 174 16.38 -29.97 -4.94
C ARG A 174 15.47 -29.23 -3.93
N PRO A 175 15.21 -29.78 -2.74
CA PRO A 175 14.34 -29.15 -1.74
C PRO A 175 14.70 -27.69 -1.42
N GLY A 176 16.01 -27.40 -1.31
CA GLY A 176 16.48 -26.04 -1.05
C GLY A 176 16.11 -25.04 -2.15
N VAL A 177 16.04 -25.47 -3.42
CA VAL A 177 15.58 -24.62 -4.53
C VAL A 177 14.08 -24.36 -4.40
N LYS A 178 13.29 -25.42 -4.16
CA LYS A 178 11.84 -25.31 -3.96
C LYS A 178 11.47 -24.37 -2.81
N PHE A 179 12.17 -24.48 -1.68
CA PHE A 179 11.95 -23.61 -0.52
C PHE A 179 12.29 -22.16 -0.85
N LYS A 180 13.42 -21.91 -1.52
CA LYS A 180 13.82 -20.55 -1.89
C LYS A 180 12.85 -19.91 -2.90
N ASP A 181 12.38 -20.67 -3.88
CA ASP A 181 11.39 -20.19 -4.85
C ASP A 181 10.05 -19.87 -4.16
N THR A 182 9.61 -20.75 -3.24
CA THR A 182 8.40 -20.54 -2.44
C THR A 182 8.51 -19.27 -1.59
N ASP A 183 9.64 -19.09 -0.92
CA ASP A 183 9.89 -17.93 -0.06
C ASP A 183 9.96 -16.64 -0.89
N LEU A 184 10.51 -16.71 -2.11
CA LEU A 184 10.56 -15.58 -3.05
C LEU A 184 9.16 -15.16 -3.54
N ILE A 185 8.34 -16.13 -3.97
CA ILE A 185 6.97 -15.90 -4.47
C ILE A 185 6.05 -15.43 -3.33
N GLY A 186 6.35 -15.82 -2.09
CA GLY A 186 5.69 -15.33 -0.88
C GLY A 186 4.40 -16.06 -0.50
N ILE A 187 4.24 -17.32 -0.90
CA ILE A 187 3.03 -18.10 -0.60
C ILE A 187 2.86 -18.21 0.94
N PRO A 188 1.73 -17.78 1.52
CA PRO A 188 1.60 -17.57 2.97
C PRO A 188 1.90 -18.79 3.84
N VAL A 189 1.54 -20.00 3.39
CA VAL A 189 1.75 -21.23 4.14
C VAL A 189 2.29 -22.32 3.22
N ARG A 190 3.34 -23.00 3.67
CA ARG A 190 3.90 -24.17 2.99
C ARG A 190 3.67 -25.44 3.79
N VAL A 191 3.28 -26.50 3.11
CA VAL A 191 3.10 -27.86 3.62
C VAL A 191 4.17 -28.74 2.97
N VAL A 192 5.11 -29.25 3.76
CA VAL A 192 6.25 -30.04 3.28
C VAL A 192 6.02 -31.52 3.55
N VAL A 193 6.10 -32.32 2.49
CA VAL A 193 5.92 -33.76 2.52
C VAL A 193 7.28 -34.43 2.30
N SER A 194 7.76 -35.13 3.32
CA SER A 194 9.05 -35.84 3.33
C SER A 194 8.89 -37.27 3.82
N GLU A 195 9.72 -38.19 3.31
CA GLU A 195 9.71 -39.59 3.70
C GLU A 195 9.82 -39.76 5.23
N LYS A 196 10.69 -38.97 5.85
CA LYS A 196 10.94 -38.99 7.30
C LYS A 196 9.67 -38.73 8.10
N ASN A 197 8.89 -37.71 7.74
CA ASN A 197 7.70 -37.33 8.49
C ASN A 197 6.50 -38.21 8.15
N LEU A 198 6.45 -38.73 6.92
CA LEU A 198 5.44 -39.72 6.52
C LEU A 198 5.52 -41.03 7.31
N LEU A 199 6.70 -41.44 7.78
CA LEU A 199 6.84 -42.59 8.69
C LEU A 199 6.08 -42.38 10.02
N GLN A 200 5.87 -41.13 10.41
CA GLN A 200 5.12 -40.75 11.62
C GLN A 200 3.67 -40.36 11.31
N GLY A 201 3.24 -40.43 10.04
CA GLY A 201 1.92 -39.97 9.61
C GLY A 201 1.72 -38.45 9.68
N LYS A 202 2.81 -37.67 9.59
CA LYS A 202 2.78 -36.20 9.75
C LYS A 202 3.39 -35.47 8.55
N VAL A 203 3.07 -34.19 8.44
CA VAL A 203 3.68 -33.22 7.51
C VAL A 203 4.16 -31.98 8.28
N GLU A 204 5.11 -31.25 7.70
CA GLU A 204 5.55 -29.96 8.27
C GLU A 204 4.70 -28.84 7.67
N VAL A 205 4.16 -27.98 8.52
CA VAL A 205 3.41 -26.78 8.10
C VAL A 205 4.11 -25.55 8.66
N LYS A 206 4.33 -24.56 7.81
CA LYS A 206 5.07 -23.35 8.18
C LYS A 206 4.47 -22.11 7.52
N LYS A 207 4.30 -21.04 8.28
CA LYS A 207 3.97 -19.72 7.74
C LYS A 207 5.19 -19.06 7.11
N ARG A 208 4.98 -18.31 6.03
CA ARG A 208 6.04 -17.61 5.29
C ARG A 208 6.80 -16.60 6.16
N ASN A 209 6.14 -15.99 7.12
CA ASN A 209 6.71 -14.97 8.01
C ASN A 209 7.25 -15.52 9.35
N GLU A 210 7.27 -16.84 9.53
CA GLU A 210 7.78 -17.48 10.75
C GLU A 210 9.07 -18.27 10.48
N SER A 211 9.87 -18.53 11.51
CA SER A 211 11.08 -19.38 11.39
C SER A 211 10.76 -20.86 11.59
N GLU A 212 9.88 -21.16 12.55
CA GLU A 212 9.55 -22.51 12.98
C GLU A 212 8.51 -23.17 12.10
N PHE A 213 8.48 -24.50 12.13
CA PHE A 213 7.42 -25.31 11.53
C PHE A 213 6.68 -26.09 12.61
N THR A 214 5.45 -26.48 12.30
CA THR A 214 4.62 -27.35 13.13
C THR A 214 4.44 -28.69 12.44
N LEU A 215 4.59 -29.80 13.17
CA LEU A 215 4.30 -31.14 12.66
C LEU A 215 2.83 -31.47 12.87
N ILE A 216 2.07 -31.59 11.79
CA ILE A 216 0.62 -31.85 11.82
C ILE A 216 0.34 -33.26 11.28
N PRO A 217 -0.49 -34.08 11.98
CA PRO A 217 -1.01 -35.32 11.44
C PRO A 217 -1.74 -35.10 10.12
N ILE A 218 -1.51 -35.96 9.12
CA ILE A 218 -2.12 -35.82 7.79
C ILE A 218 -3.65 -35.78 7.89
N ASP A 219 -4.22 -36.62 8.75
CA ASP A 219 -5.67 -36.75 8.92
C ASP A 219 -6.34 -35.50 9.53
N SER A 220 -5.59 -34.65 10.25
CA SER A 220 -6.10 -33.40 10.84
C SER A 220 -5.69 -32.14 10.07
N LEU A 221 -4.87 -32.28 9.02
CA LEU A 221 -4.31 -31.17 8.26
C LEU A 221 -5.37 -30.20 7.75
N VAL A 222 -6.41 -30.69 7.08
CA VAL A 222 -7.47 -29.86 6.49
C VAL A 222 -8.21 -29.03 7.54
N SER A 223 -8.43 -29.60 8.74
CA SER A 223 -9.08 -28.88 9.84
C SER A 223 -8.16 -27.86 10.52
N GLU A 224 -6.86 -28.14 10.62
CA GLU A 224 -5.91 -27.29 11.34
C GLU A 224 -5.33 -26.17 10.47
N ILE A 225 -5.29 -26.34 9.14
CA ILE A 225 -4.63 -25.39 8.23
C ILE A 225 -5.22 -23.98 8.30
N LYS A 226 -6.51 -23.86 8.65
CA LYS A 226 -7.19 -22.57 8.82
C LYS A 226 -6.50 -21.69 9.86
N ASN A 227 -5.94 -22.27 10.92
CA ASN A 227 -5.22 -21.53 11.98
C ASN A 227 -3.93 -20.89 11.47
N PHE A 228 -3.45 -21.34 10.30
CA PHE A 228 -2.26 -20.79 9.67
C PHE A 228 -2.56 -19.64 8.69
N LEU A 229 -3.83 -19.49 8.29
CA LEU A 229 -4.30 -18.49 7.32
C LEU A 229 -5.06 -17.31 7.94
N THR A 230 -5.22 -17.32 9.27
CA THR A 230 -5.71 -16.18 10.08
C THR A 230 -4.56 -15.31 10.52
#